data_AF-K6YXM2-F1
#
_entry.id   AF-K6YXM2-F1
#
_cell.length_a   1.000
_cell.length_b   1.000
_cell.length_c   1.000
_cell.angle_alpha   90.00
_cell.angle_beta   90.00
_cell.angle_gamma   90.00
#
_symmetry.space_group_name_H-M   'P 1'
#
loop_
_entity.id
_entity.type
_entity.pdbx_description
1 polymer ?
#
loop_
_entity_poly.entity_id
_entity_poly.type
_entity_poly.pdbx_seq_one_letter_code
_entity_poly.pdbx_strand_id
1 'polypeptide(L)'
;MAALLIFGDYAISVFTIDANVLNPDEMIEVAMHNLSSAVLLIIMVEIIFQSLIAAGRRNKIEFDGDERDKLISLTSNNSGYWVLSIGGIITLGQLILSHVSGMQFSLEEHTNIPMFEMHLLLFSFIVAEIVRFSHQIYLYRKDAV
;
A
#
# COMPACT_ATOMS: atom_id res chain seq x y z
N MET A 1 7.31 6.01 5.98
CA MET A 1 6.66 7.19 6.61
C MET A 1 6.15 8.18 5.56
N ALA A 2 6.92 8.48 4.50
CA ALA A 2 6.45 9.33 3.39
C ALA A 2 5.28 8.70 2.60
N ALA A 3 5.32 7.39 2.30
CA ALA A 3 4.22 6.69 1.64
C ALA A 3 2.90 6.78 2.43
N LEU A 4 2.96 6.74 3.76
CA LEU A 4 1.79 6.92 4.64
C LEU A 4 1.19 8.33 4.51
N LEU A 5 2.03 9.37 4.42
CA LEU A 5 1.57 10.74 4.27
C LEU A 5 0.92 10.96 2.90
N ILE A 6 1.55 10.45 1.84
CA ILE A 6 1.01 10.49 0.47
C ILE A 6 -0.33 9.77 0.43
N PHE A 7 -0.41 8.57 1.02
CA PHE A 7 -1.65 7.82 1.10
C PHE A 7 -2.71 8.54 1.94
N GLY A 8 -2.33 9.19 3.04
CA GLY A 8 -3.27 9.94 3.87
C GLY A 8 -3.91 11.12 3.14
N ASP A 9 -3.11 11.92 2.44
CA ASP A 9 -3.58 13.02 1.59
C ASP A 9 -4.51 12.51 0.48
N TYR A 10 -4.07 11.47 -0.23
CA TYR A 10 -4.85 10.79 -1.24
C TYR A 10 -6.18 10.24 -0.68
N ALA A 11 -6.17 9.58 0.48
CA ALA A 11 -7.36 8.98 1.07
C ALA A 11 -8.39 10.05 1.42
N ILE A 12 -7.95 11.18 2.00
CA ILE A 12 -8.81 12.33 2.25
C ILE A 12 -9.45 12.80 0.95
N SER A 13 -8.65 12.99 -0.12
CA SER A 13 -9.14 13.41 -1.42
C SER A 13 -10.25 12.49 -1.96
N VAL A 14 -10.06 11.18 -1.88
CA VAL A 14 -11.06 10.17 -2.30
C VAL A 14 -12.33 10.23 -1.44
N PHE A 15 -12.21 10.34 -0.11
CA PHE A 15 -13.37 10.43 0.79
C PHE A 15 -14.14 11.75 0.65
N THR A 16 -13.51 12.80 0.11
CA THR A 16 -14.14 14.11 -0.10
C THR A 16 -14.77 14.28 -1.48
N ILE A 17 -14.73 13.27 -2.35
CA ILE A 17 -15.43 13.31 -3.64
C ILE A 17 -16.94 13.39 -3.36
N ASP A 18 -17.55 14.53 -3.71
CA ASP A 18 -18.96 14.79 -3.46
C ASP A 18 -19.81 14.40 -4.68
N ALA A 19 -20.58 13.33 -4.53
CA ALA A 19 -21.51 12.84 -5.55
C ALA A 19 -22.71 13.77 -5.82
N ASN A 20 -22.93 14.82 -5.01
CA ASN A 20 -23.94 15.84 -5.27
C ASN A 20 -23.45 16.95 -6.20
N VAL A 21 -22.13 17.06 -6.39
CA VAL A 21 -21.48 18.11 -7.18
C VAL A 21 -21.01 17.57 -8.53
N LEU A 22 -20.53 16.33 -8.57
CA LEU A 22 -19.94 15.71 -9.75
C LEU A 22 -20.84 14.63 -10.33
N ASN A 23 -20.83 14.49 -11.65
CA ASN A 23 -21.47 13.36 -12.33
C ASN A 23 -20.62 12.09 -12.18
N PRO A 24 -21.19 10.87 -12.36
CA PRO A 24 -20.46 9.61 -12.18
C PRO A 24 -19.16 9.50 -13.01
N ASP A 25 -19.18 9.97 -14.26
CA ASP A 25 -18.00 9.94 -15.13
C ASP A 25 -16.87 10.85 -14.61
N GLU A 26 -17.22 12.03 -14.08
CA GLU A 26 -16.27 12.98 -13.51
C GLU A 26 -15.68 12.46 -12.19
N MET A 27 -16.50 11.78 -11.37
CA MET A 27 -16.03 11.13 -10.14
C MET A 27 -14.97 10.06 -10.45
N ILE A 28 -15.20 9.25 -11.49
CA ILE A 28 -14.25 8.24 -11.95
C ILE A 28 -12.95 8.90 -12.44
N GLU A 29 -13.05 9.97 -13.24
CA GLU A 29 -11.87 10.70 -13.74
C GLU A 29 -11.01 11.25 -12.58
N VAL A 30 -11.64 11.91 -11.61
CA VAL A 30 -10.97 12.44 -10.42
C VAL A 30 -10.34 11.32 -9.59
N ALA A 31 -11.06 10.22 -9.35
CA ALA A 31 -10.54 9.07 -8.62
C ALA A 31 -9.33 8.45 -9.32
N MET A 32 -9.38 8.27 -10.64
CA MET A 32 -8.28 7.76 -11.45
C MET A 32 -7.06 8.68 -11.43
N HIS A 33 -7.27 9.99 -11.56
CA HIS A 33 -6.20 10.98 -11.46
C HIS A 33 -5.52 10.94 -10.09
N ASN A 34 -6.29 10.89 -9.01
CA ASN A 34 -5.77 10.84 -7.65
C ASN A 34 -5.03 9.53 -7.37
N LEU A 35 -5.60 8.39 -7.79
CA LEU A 35 -5.00 7.07 -7.62
C LEU A 35 -3.67 6.98 -8.37
N SER A 36 -3.65 7.35 -9.65
CA SER A 36 -2.43 7.30 -10.46
C SER A 36 -1.33 8.22 -9.92
N SER A 37 -1.70 9.44 -9.51
CA SER A 37 -0.78 10.38 -8.86
C SER A 37 -0.19 9.82 -7.58
N ALA A 38 -1.02 9.26 -6.70
CA ALA A 38 -0.57 8.67 -5.43
C ALA A 38 0.38 7.50 -5.66
N VAL A 39 0.04 6.58 -6.57
CA VAL A 39 0.89 5.43 -6.93
C VAL A 39 2.23 5.88 -7.48
N LEU A 40 2.24 6.83 -8.43
CA LEU A 40 3.48 7.36 -9.01
C LEU A 40 4.36 8.06 -7.96
N LEU A 41 3.77 8.84 -7.07
CA LEU A 41 4.50 9.50 -5.98
C LEU A 41 5.10 8.48 -5.00
N ILE A 42 4.34 7.44 -4.62
CA ILE A 42 4.83 6.36 -3.77
C ILE A 42 6.03 5.66 -4.43
N ILE A 43 5.91 5.28 -5.71
CA ILE A 43 7.00 4.64 -6.46
C ILE A 43 8.24 5.55 -6.52
N MET A 44 8.05 6.83 -6.85
CA MET A 44 9.14 7.80 -6.94
C MET A 44 9.88 7.93 -5.59
N VAL A 45 9.12 8.05 -4.51
CA VAL A 45 9.67 8.16 -3.15
C VAL A 45 10.44 6.89 -2.77
N GLU A 46 9.91 5.71 -3.09
CA GLU A 46 10.60 4.44 -2.82
C GLU A 46 11.91 4.30 -3.62
N ILE A 47 11.92 4.71 -4.88
CA ILE A 47 13.15 4.74 -5.69
C ILE A 47 14.19 5.64 -5.05
N ILE A 48 13.79 6.83 -4.58
CA ILE A 48 14.70 7.78 -3.91
C ILE A 48 15.26 7.16 -2.63
N PHE A 49 14.41 6.59 -1.76
CA PHE A 49 14.87 5.97 -0.52
C PHE A 49 15.79 4.78 -0.75
N GLN A 50 15.44 3.88 -1.67
CA GLN A 50 16.28 2.72 -2.02
C GLN A 50 17.63 3.16 -2.59
N SER A 51 17.65 4.21 -3.42
CA SER A 51 18.89 4.77 -3.96
C SER A 51 19.77 5.36 -2.87
N LEU A 52 19.20 6.11 -1.92
CA LEU A 52 19.93 6.68 -0.78
C LEU A 52 20.51 5.59 0.12
N ILE A 53 19.72 4.55 0.44
CA ILE A 53 20.19 3.40 1.24
C ILE A 53 21.33 2.68 0.52
N ALA A 54 21.22 2.44 -0.79
CA ALA A 54 22.25 1.80 -1.58
C ALA A 54 23.55 2.62 -1.63
N ALA A 55 23.44 3.95 -1.81
CA ALA A 55 24.59 4.84 -1.82
C ALA A 55 25.34 4.82 -0.47
N GLY A 56 24.61 4.80 0.65
CA GLY A 56 25.19 4.75 2.00
C GLY A 56 25.89 3.41 2.32
N ARG A 57 25.43 2.29 1.76
CA ARG A 57 26.00 0.96 2.00
C ARG A 57 27.36 0.72 1.34
N ARG A 58 27.73 1.49 0.30
CA ARG A 58 28.96 1.27 -0.48
C ARG A 58 30.26 1.39 0.34
N ASN A 59 30.21 1.98 1.54
CA ASN A 59 31.37 2.23 2.40
C ASN A 59 31.53 1.25 3.60
N LYS A 60 30.66 0.24 3.77
CA LYS A 60 30.77 -0.70 4.90
C LYS A 60 31.16 -2.10 4.44
N ILE A 61 32.41 -2.49 4.70
CA ILE A 61 32.89 -3.87 4.62
C ILE A 61 32.51 -4.54 5.96
N GLU A 62 31.26 -4.99 6.12
CA GLU A 62 30.78 -5.68 7.33
C GLU A 62 30.30 -7.09 6.96
N PHE A 63 31.18 -8.09 7.09
CA PHE A 63 30.93 -9.49 6.73
C PHE A 63 29.93 -10.20 7.67
N ASP A 64 29.73 -9.70 8.89
CA ASP A 64 28.83 -10.31 9.90
C ASP A 64 27.43 -9.66 9.94
N GLY A 65 27.32 -8.40 9.49
CA GLY A 65 26.03 -7.70 9.36
C GLY A 65 25.22 -8.12 8.14
N ASP A 66 25.87 -8.61 7.08
CA ASP A 66 25.22 -8.86 5.78
C ASP A 66 24.23 -10.04 5.83
N GLU A 67 24.60 -11.17 6.45
CA GLU A 67 23.69 -12.33 6.56
C GLU A 67 22.52 -12.06 7.50
N ARG A 68 22.78 -11.42 8.66
CA ARG A 68 21.74 -11.08 9.64
C ARG A 68 20.73 -10.09 9.07
N ASP A 69 21.22 -8.99 8.49
CA ASP A 69 20.34 -7.93 7.96
C ASP A 69 19.50 -8.48 6.78
N LYS A 70 20.06 -9.41 6.01
CA LYS A 70 19.33 -10.15 4.97
C LYS A 70 18.22 -11.04 5.56
N LEU A 71 18.49 -11.79 6.62
CA LEU A 71 17.48 -12.61 7.29
C LEU A 71 16.34 -11.77 7.88
N ILE A 72 16.67 -10.66 8.56
CA ILE A 72 15.68 -9.73 9.10
C ILE A 72 14.82 -9.15 7.97
N SER A 73 15.44 -8.74 6.87
CA SER A 73 14.73 -8.22 5.69
C SER A 73 13.80 -9.27 5.08
N LEU A 74 14.25 -10.51 4.92
CA LEU A 74 13.45 -11.61 4.35
C LEU A 74 12.23 -11.93 5.22
N THR A 75 12.42 -12.12 6.53
CA THR A 75 11.33 -12.42 7.46
C THR A 75 10.31 -11.29 7.53
N SER A 76 10.78 -10.04 7.57
CA SER A 76 9.90 -8.86 7.59
C SER A 76 9.12 -8.72 6.29
N ASN A 77 9.78 -8.97 5.14
CA ASN A 77 9.14 -8.94 3.83
C ASN A 77 8.07 -10.03 3.69
N ASN A 78 8.30 -11.21 4.27
CA ASN A 78 7.31 -12.28 4.30
C ASN A 78 6.03 -11.86 5.04
N SER A 79 6.16 -11.16 6.18
CA SER A 79 4.98 -10.64 6.90
C SER A 79 4.21 -9.61 6.10
N GLY A 80 4.89 -8.68 5.42
CA GLY A 80 4.23 -7.75 4.50
C GLY A 80 3.55 -8.47 3.34
N TYR A 81 4.21 -9.49 2.77
CA TYR A 81 3.66 -10.30 1.68
C TYR A 81 2.37 -11.04 2.08
N TRP A 82 2.31 -11.59 3.30
CA TRP A 82 1.08 -12.21 3.80
C TRP A 82 -0.07 -11.21 3.88
N VAL A 83 0.18 -10.02 4.41
CA VAL A 83 -0.83 -8.96 4.50
C VAL A 83 -1.30 -8.53 3.11
N LEU A 84 -0.37 -8.31 2.18
CA LEU A 84 -0.71 -7.92 0.80
C LEU A 84 -1.49 -9.03 0.11
N SER A 85 -1.12 -10.29 0.33
CA SER A 85 -1.81 -11.45 -0.26
C SER A 85 -3.24 -11.57 0.26
N ILE A 86 -3.46 -11.38 1.56
CA ILE A 86 -4.80 -11.34 2.16
C ILE A 86 -5.62 -10.18 1.57
N GLY A 87 -5.04 -8.98 1.50
CA GLY A 87 -5.70 -7.82 0.88
C GLY A 87 -6.06 -8.04 -0.60
N GLY A 88 -5.16 -8.67 -1.36
CA GLY A 88 -5.40 -9.07 -2.73
C GLY A 88 -6.53 -10.09 -2.86
N ILE A 89 -6.58 -11.11 -1.99
CA ILE A 89 -7.68 -12.08 -1.95
C ILE A 89 -9.01 -11.40 -1.62
N ILE A 90 -9.04 -10.47 -0.66
CA ILE A 90 -10.25 -9.70 -0.34
C ILE A 90 -10.70 -8.88 -1.56
N THR A 91 -9.77 -8.20 -2.22
CA THR A 91 -10.04 -7.38 -3.41
C THR A 91 -10.60 -8.22 -4.56
N LEU A 92 -9.97 -9.37 -4.85
CA LEU A 92 -10.48 -10.32 -5.85
C LEU A 92 -11.85 -10.90 -5.45
N GLY A 93 -12.04 -11.16 -4.16
CA GLY A 93 -13.32 -11.60 -3.62
C GLY A 93 -14.43 -10.59 -3.89
N GLN A 94 -14.18 -9.29 -3.66
CA GLN A 94 -15.13 -8.21 -3.98
C GLN A 94 -15.46 -8.17 -5.47
N LEU A 95 -14.44 -8.27 -6.34
CA LEU A 95 -14.64 -8.29 -7.78
C LEU A 95 -15.50 -9.49 -8.23
N ILE A 96 -15.18 -10.69 -7.78
CA ILE A 96 -15.85 -11.93 -8.20
C ILE A 96 -17.26 -12.01 -7.61
N LEU A 97 -17.44 -11.70 -6.33
CA LEU A 97 -18.74 -11.79 -5.66
C LEU A 97 -19.76 -10.83 -6.29
N SER A 98 -19.32 -9.62 -6.66
CA SER A 98 -20.17 -8.65 -7.36
C SER A 98 -20.66 -9.17 -8.71
N HIS A 99 -19.86 -9.97 -9.42
CA HIS A 99 -20.24 -10.56 -10.71
C HIS A 99 -21.07 -11.84 -10.60
N VAL A 100 -20.75 -12.72 -9.64
CA VAL A 100 -21.31 -14.08 -9.56
C VAL A 100 -22.63 -14.12 -8.80
N SER A 101 -22.76 -13.34 -7.74
CA SER A 101 -23.91 -13.48 -6.83
C SER A 101 -25.16 -12.75 -7.32
N GLY A 102 -25.04 -11.82 -8.29
CA GLY A 102 -26.11 -10.89 -8.66
C GLY A 102 -26.63 -10.03 -7.50
N MET A 103 -26.01 -10.20 -6.32
CA MET A 103 -26.27 -9.48 -5.10
C MET A 103 -25.42 -8.22 -5.20
N GLN A 104 -26.04 -7.07 -5.01
CA GLN A 104 -25.40 -5.76 -4.89
C GLN A 104 -24.59 -5.66 -3.58
N PHE A 105 -23.68 -6.62 -3.40
CA PHE A 105 -22.70 -6.66 -2.32
C PHE A 105 -21.39 -5.98 -2.77
N SER A 106 -21.41 -5.18 -3.84
CA SER A 106 -20.30 -4.27 -4.08
C SER A 106 -20.34 -3.22 -2.97
N LEU A 107 -19.29 -3.18 -2.17
CA LEU A 107 -19.12 -2.11 -1.18
C LEU A 107 -19.11 -0.73 -1.84
N GLU A 108 -18.84 -0.65 -3.14
CA GLU A 108 -18.99 0.54 -3.97
C GLU A 108 -20.42 1.14 -3.88
N GLU A 109 -21.48 0.34 -3.99
CA GLU A 109 -22.87 0.87 -3.86
C GLU A 109 -23.18 1.42 -2.47
N HIS A 110 -22.52 0.89 -1.43
CA HIS A 110 -22.71 1.35 -0.04
C HIS A 110 -21.81 2.53 0.35
N THR A 111 -20.66 2.66 -0.31
CA THR A 111 -19.66 3.68 0.00
C THR A 111 -19.73 4.87 -0.95
N ASN A 112 -20.34 4.70 -2.14
CA ASN A 112 -20.38 5.68 -3.21
C ASN A 112 -18.98 6.16 -3.65
N ILE A 113 -17.96 5.32 -3.44
CA ILE A 113 -16.58 5.58 -3.82
C ILE A 113 -16.32 4.84 -5.14
N PRO A 114 -16.11 5.55 -6.26
CA PRO A 114 -15.88 4.91 -7.55
C PRO A 114 -14.59 4.07 -7.51
N MET A 115 -14.57 2.93 -8.19
CA MET A 115 -13.37 2.06 -8.26
C MET A 115 -12.86 1.60 -6.89
N PHE A 116 -13.78 1.31 -5.98
CA PHE A 116 -13.50 0.93 -4.58
C PHE A 116 -12.40 -0.14 -4.44
N GLU A 117 -12.40 -1.15 -5.30
CA GLU A 117 -11.43 -2.25 -5.29
C GLU A 117 -9.99 -1.76 -5.47
N MET A 118 -9.77 -0.74 -6.31
CA MET A 118 -8.45 -0.17 -6.55
C MET A 118 -7.95 0.60 -5.32
N HIS A 119 -8.86 1.35 -4.66
CA HIS A 119 -8.56 2.02 -3.40
C HIS A 119 -8.23 1.02 -2.29
N LEU A 120 -8.97 -0.09 -2.21
CA LEU A 120 -8.74 -1.18 -1.26
C LEU A 120 -7.41 -1.88 -1.49
N LEU A 121 -7.00 -2.08 -2.74
CA LEU A 121 -5.71 -2.68 -3.09
C LEU A 121 -4.57 -1.76 -2.66
N LEU A 122 -4.65 -0.45 -2.95
CA LEU A 122 -3.64 0.51 -2.51
C LEU A 122 -3.59 0.62 -0.97
N PHE A 123 -4.73 0.60 -0.28
CA PHE A 123 -4.78 0.53 1.18
C PHE A 123 -4.07 -0.73 1.71
N SER A 124 -4.36 -1.88 1.12
CA SER A 124 -3.71 -3.16 1.50
C SER A 124 -2.19 -3.11 1.32
N PHE A 125 -1.73 -2.48 0.24
CA PHE A 125 -0.31 -2.22 0.00
C PHE A 125 0.32 -1.38 1.11
N ILE A 126 -0.33 -0.28 1.53
CA ILE A 126 0.17 0.58 2.61
C ILE A 126 0.20 -0.16 3.95
N VAL A 127 -0.84 -0.94 4.28
CA VAL A 127 -0.86 -1.74 5.51
C VAL A 127 0.24 -2.80 5.48
N ALA A 128 0.47 -3.46 4.35
CA ALA A 128 1.55 -4.42 4.17
C ALA A 128 2.93 -3.78 4.40
N GLU A 129 3.13 -2.55 3.92
CA GLU A 129 4.35 -1.79 4.11
C GLU A 129 4.57 -1.43 5.59
N ILE A 130 3.52 -0.97 6.29
CA ILE A 130 3.57 -0.68 7.73
C ILE A 130 3.94 -1.94 8.51
N VAL A 131 3.32 -3.09 8.21
CA VAL A 131 3.60 -4.36 8.88
C VAL A 131 5.04 -4.80 8.63
N ARG A 132 5.50 -4.73 7.37
CA ARG A 132 6.89 -5.05 7.01
C ARG A 132 7.87 -4.20 7.82
N PHE A 133 7.70 -2.88 7.83
CA PHE A 133 8.62 -1.98 8.55
C PHE A 133 8.53 -2.16 10.07
N SER A 134 7.32 -2.32 10.62
CA SER A 134 7.14 -2.54 12.05
C SER A 134 7.81 -3.83 12.50
N HIS A 135 7.66 -4.90 11.72
CA HIS A 135 8.31 -6.17 12.00
C HIS A 135 9.84 -6.06 11.91
N GLN A 136 10.35 -5.34 10.91
CA GLN A 136 11.79 -5.08 10.77
C GLN A 136 12.36 -4.34 11.99
N ILE A 137 11.69 -3.28 12.45
CA ILE A 137 12.09 -2.53 13.65
C ILE A 137 12.07 -3.43 14.89
N TYR A 138 11.04 -4.27 15.02
CA TYR A 138 10.91 -5.20 16.14
C TYR A 138 12.07 -6.21 16.17
N LEU A 139 12.41 -6.83 15.04
CA LEU A 139 13.51 -7.80 14.96
C LEU A 139 14.86 -7.15 15.27
N TYR A 140 15.15 -5.97 14.69
CA TYR A 140 16.37 -5.24 15.00
C TYR A 140 16.50 -4.89 16.49
N ARG A 141 15.39 -4.61 17.18
CA ARG A 141 15.39 -4.33 18.63
C ARG A 141 15.55 -5.59 19.46
N LYS A 142 14.83 -6.67 19.11
CA LYS A 142 14.89 -7.96 19.82
C LYS A 142 16.30 -8.54 19.80
N ASP A 143 16.99 -8.42 18.67
CA ASP A 143 18.32 -9.01 18.49
C ASP A 143 19.46 -8.11 19.02
N ALA A 144 19.15 -6.90 19.51
CA ALA A 144 20.11 -5.99 20.15
C ALA A 144 20.16 -6.13 21.69
N VAL A 145 19.26 -6.93 22.27
CA VAL A 145 19.15 -7.24 23.71
C VAL A 145 19.63 -8.66 23.96
#